data_AF-A0A920QK76-F1
#
_entry.id   AF-A0A920QK76-F1
#
_cell.length_a   1.000
_cell.length_b   1.000
_cell.length_c   1.000
_cell.angle_alpha   90.00
_cell.angle_beta   90.00
_cell.angle_gamma   90.00
#
_symmetry.space_group_name_H-M   'P 1'
#
loop_
_entity.id
_entity.type
_entity.pdbx_description
1 polymer ?
#
loop_
_entity_poly.entity_id
_entity_poly.type
_entity_poly.pdbx_seq_one_letter_code
_entity_poly.pdbx_strand_id
1 'polypeptide(L)' 'MESRFCKNGRSYGRRGVRIEHPDQFGDAYQEAIHSNVPTVLDVIINRDTGIPVTGTWQMPPIPEVQPTFGQRKIR' A
#
# COMPACT_ATOMS: atom_id res chain seq x y z
N MET A 1 -16.35 -17.40 -9.98
CA MET A 1 -17.28 -17.00 -8.90
C MET A 1 -17.01 -15.54 -8.58
N GLU A 2 -17.96 -14.62 -8.83
CA GLU A 2 -17.74 -13.18 -8.61
C GLU A 2 -17.54 -12.84 -7.13
N SER A 3 -16.65 -11.90 -6.84
CA SER A 3 -16.39 -11.43 -5.48
C SER A 3 -17.52 -10.56 -4.92
N ARG A 4 -17.56 -10.49 -3.59
CA ARG A 4 -18.58 -9.72 -2.86
C ARG A 4 -18.46 -8.21 -3.12
N PHE A 5 -17.26 -7.70 -3.43
CA PHE A 5 -17.04 -6.28 -3.76
C PHE A 5 -17.56 -5.90 -5.15
N CYS A 6 -17.32 -6.73 -6.17
CA CYS A 6 -17.87 -6.49 -7.51
C CYS A 6 -19.40 -6.54 -7.52
N LYS A 7 -20.00 -7.45 -6.74
CA LYS A 7 -21.46 -7.52 -6.57
C LYS A 7 -22.04 -6.27 -5.91
N ASN A 8 -21.41 -5.79 -4.84
CA ASN A 8 -21.87 -4.57 -4.17
C ASN A 8 -21.76 -3.33 -5.08
N GLY A 9 -20.66 -3.18 -5.82
CA GLY A 9 -20.50 -2.10 -6.80
C GLY A 9 -21.61 -2.08 -7.84
N ARG A 10 -21.92 -3.24 -8.43
CA ARG A 10 -23.01 -3.38 -9.42
C ARG A 10 -24.38 -3.02 -8.84
N SER A 11 -24.68 -3.39 -7.59
CA SER A 11 -25.95 -3.02 -6.94
C SER A 11 -26.12 -1.51 -6.74
N TYR A 12 -25.04 -0.74 -6.70
CA TYR A 12 -25.06 0.73 -6.65
C TYR A 12 -24.94 1.40 -8.04
N GLY A 13 -25.16 0.64 -9.13
CA GLY A 13 -25.05 1.14 -10.51
C GLY A 13 -23.61 1.38 -10.98
N ARG A 14 -22.61 0.86 -10.26
CA ARG A 14 -21.19 0.99 -10.59
C ARG A 14 -20.70 -0.24 -11.34
N ARG A 15 -19.72 -0.06 -12.23
CA ARG A 15 -19.06 -1.20 -12.89
C ARG A 15 -18.19 -1.94 -11.89
N GLY A 16 -18.20 -3.27 -11.91
CA GLY A 16 -17.32 -4.11 -11.08
C GLY A 16 -16.41 -4.96 -11.94
N VAL A 17 -15.10 -4.89 -11.71
CA VAL A 17 -14.07 -5.69 -12.39
C VAL A 17 -13.23 -6.42 -11.34
N ARG A 18 -13.02 -7.72 -11.54
CA ARG A 18 -12.16 -8.55 -10.68
C ARG A 18 -10.86 -8.84 -11.41
N ILE A 19 -9.73 -8.62 -10.74
CA ILE A 19 -8.38 -8.77 -11.27
C ILE A 19 -7.71 -9.87 -10.47
N GLU A 20 -7.43 -10.99 -11.14
CA GLU A 20 -6.84 -12.17 -10.50
C GLU A 20 -5.35 -12.28 -10.79
N HIS A 21 -4.89 -11.67 -11.89
CA HIS A 21 -3.49 -11.64 -12.28
C HIS A 21 -2.97 -10.20 -12.44
N PRO A 22 -1.68 -9.94 -12.12
CA PRO A 22 -1.13 -8.58 -12.12
C PRO A 22 -1.11 -7.90 -13.51
N ASP A 23 -0.97 -8.68 -14.58
CA ASP A 23 -0.96 -8.23 -15.97
C ASP A 23 -2.30 -7.63 -16.40
N GLN A 24 -3.40 -8.08 -15.80
CA GLN A 24 -4.75 -7.59 -16.09
C GLN A 24 -5.03 -6.20 -15.49
N PHE A 25 -4.22 -5.76 -14.52
CA PHE A 25 -4.49 -4.51 -13.80
C PHE A 25 -4.34 -3.27 -14.68
N GLY A 26 -3.32 -3.24 -15.53
CA GLY A 26 -3.01 -2.07 -16.36
C GLY A 26 -4.16 -1.71 -17.29
N ASP A 27 -4.63 -2.68 -18.08
CA ASP A 27 -5.71 -2.46 -19.05
C ASP A 27 -7.03 -2.14 -18.36
N ALA A 28 -7.36 -2.86 -17.28
CA ALA A 28 -8.58 -2.61 -16.50
C ALA A 28 -8.59 -1.22 -15.86
N TYR A 29 -7.43 -0.73 -15.42
CA TYR A 29 -7.30 0.62 -14.87
C TYR A 29 -7.47 1.69 -15.94
N GLN A 30 -6.81 1.55 -17.10
CA GLN A 30 -6.95 2.49 -18.22
C GLN A 30 -8.40 2.55 -18.71
N GLU A 31 -9.06 1.40 -18.86
CA GLU A 31 -10.45 1.34 -19.28
C GLU A 31 -11.38 2.00 -18.25
N ALA A 32 -11.17 1.76 -16.95
CA ALA A 32 -11.96 2.38 -15.90
C ALA A 32 -11.87 3.92 -15.94
N ILE A 33 -10.67 4.47 -16.12
CA ILE A 33 -10.44 5.92 -16.23
C ILE A 33 -11.11 6.47 -17.51
N HIS A 34 -10.92 5.83 -18.66
CA HIS A 34 -11.52 6.29 -19.92
C HIS A 34 -13.04 6.17 -19.97
N SER A 35 -13.62 5.19 -19.26
CA SER A 35 -15.07 4.97 -19.25
C SER A 35 -15.86 6.13 -18.63
N ASN A 36 -15.23 6.94 -17.78
CA ASN A 36 -15.86 8.00 -16.99
C ASN A 36 -17.10 7.52 -16.18
N VAL A 37 -17.16 6.22 -15.89
CA VAL A 37 -18.20 5.60 -15.06
C VAL A 37 -17.56 5.17 -13.74
N PRO A 38 -18.21 5.42 -12.59
CA PRO A 38 -17.75 4.89 -11.31
C PRO A 38 -17.52 3.39 -11.39
N THR A 39 -16.28 2.96 -11.17
CA THR A 39 -15.83 1.58 -11.34
C THR A 39 -15.12 1.10 -10.07
N VAL A 40 -15.45 -0.11 -9.62
CA VAL A 40 -14.79 -0.81 -8.52
C VAL A 40 -13.88 -1.88 -9.12
N LEU A 41 -12.57 -1.75 -8.86
CA LEU A 41 -11.56 -2.75 -9.21
C LEU A 41 -11.26 -3.58 -7.96
N ASP A 42 -11.57 -4.87 -8.02
CA ASP A 42 -11.29 -5.85 -6.96
C ASP A 42 -10.03 -6.63 -7.32
N VAL A 43 -8.89 -6.21 -6.76
CA VAL A 43 -7.57 -6.77 -7.04
C VAL A 43 -7.21 -7.82 -5.99
N ILE A 44 -7.04 -9.06 -6.42
CA ILE A 44 -6.54 -10.12 -5.55
C ILE A 44 -5.04 -9.93 -5.37
N ILE A 45 -4.61 -9.71 -4.14
CA ILE A 45 -3.19 -9.63 -3.78
C ILE A 45 -2.77 -10.90 -3.04
N ASN A 46 -1.57 -11.38 -3.33
CA ASN A 46 -0.97 -12.46 -2.56
C ASN A 46 -0.42 -11.90 -1.23
N ARG A 47 -0.99 -12.36 -0.11
CA ARG A 47 -0.60 -12.00 1.26
C ARG A 47 0.76 -12.55 1.69
N ASP A 48 1.23 -13.61 1.06
CA ASP A 48 2.46 -14.30 1.42
C ASP A 48 3.65 -13.77 0.59
N THR A 49 3.44 -12.71 -0.19
CA THR A 49 4.52 -11.94 -0.82
C THR A 49 5.30 -11.28 0.32
N GLY A 50 6.34 -11.95 0.78
CA GLY A 50 7.22 -11.44 1.82
C GLY A 50 7.69 -10.06 1.41
N ILE A 51 7.39 -9.06 2.24
CA ILE A 51 8.05 -7.76 2.13
C ILE A 51 9.55 -8.11 2.28
N PRO A 52 10.42 -7.89 1.28
CA PRO A 52 11.82 -7.80 1.62
C PRO A 52 11.86 -6.70 2.67
N VAL A 53 12.21 -7.04 3.91
CA VAL A 53 12.43 -6.05 4.97
C VAL A 53 13.69 -5.31 4.55
N THR A 54 13.52 -4.42 3.58
CA THR A 54 14.59 -3.66 2.97
C THR A 54 14.99 -2.64 4.03
N GLY A 55 16.07 -2.95 4.72
CA GLY A 55 16.71 -2.09 5.70
C GLY A 55 16.23 -2.33 7.12
N THR A 56 16.96 -3.15 7.87
CA THR A 56 17.28 -2.70 9.23
C THR A 56 17.99 -1.37 9.05
N TRP A 57 17.29 -0.27 9.31
CA TRP A 57 17.94 1.04 9.46
C TRP A 57 18.93 0.91 10.61
N GLN A 58 20.18 0.58 10.29
CA GLN A 58 21.25 0.53 11.27
C GLN A 58 21.62 1.96 11.59
N MET A 59 21.06 2.48 12.68
CA MET A 59 21.51 3.75 13.23
C MET A 59 22.98 3.59 13.64
N PRO A 60 23.92 4.34 13.04
CA PRO A 60 25.28 4.36 13.52
C PRO A 60 25.29 4.89 14.96
N PRO A 61 26.18 4.40 15.84
CA PRO A 61 26.25 4.89 17.21
C PRO A 61 26.52 6.40 17.19
N ILE A 62 25.64 7.16 17.84
CA ILE A 62 25.82 8.61 18.00
C ILE A 62 26.93 8.78 19.05
N PRO A 63 28.07 9.41 18.70
CA PRO A 63 29.10 9.70 19.70
C PRO A 63 28.53 10.61 20.78
N GLU A 64 28.87 10.34 22.04
CA GLU A 64 28.44 11.17 23.17
C GLU A 64 28.99 12.59 22.99
N VAL A 65 28.13 13.54 22.61
CA VAL A 65 28.46 14.96 22.61
C VAL A 65 28.23 15.48 24.02
N GLN A 66 29.30 15.92 24.67
CA GLN A 66 29.19 16.59 25.96
C GLN A 66 28.28 17.82 25.84
N PRO A 67 27.35 18.04 26.77
CA PRO A 67 26.48 19.19 26.72
C PRO A 67 27.30 20.49 26.66
N THR A 68 26.95 21.38 25.74
CA THR A 68 27.65 22.67 25.53
C THR A 68 27.43 23.67 26.67
N PHE A 69 26.59 23.31 27.66
CA PHE A 69 26.26 24.16 28.80
C PHE A 69 26.26 23.36 30.12
N GLY A 70 26.94 23.91 31.12
CA GLY A 70 26.94 23.43 32.49
C GLY A 70 27.85 22.23 32.75
N GLN A 71 28.89 22.42 33.58
CA GLN A 71 29.67 21.29 34.08
C GLN A 71 28.77 20.34 34.88
N ARG A 72 28.96 19.03 34.70
CA ARG A 72 28.26 17.99 35.47
C ARG A 72 28.52 18.20 36.97
N LYS A 73 27.55 18.75 37.70
CA LYS A 73 27.63 18.81 39.17
C LYS A 73 27.39 17.40 39.72
N ILE A 74 28.48 16.71 40.00
CA ILE A 74 28.47 15.45 40.75
C ILE A 74 28.30 15.84 42.22
N ARG A 75 27.23 15.38 42.86
CA ARG A 75 27.06 15.46 44.31
C ARG A 75 27.67 14.24 44.97
#